data_AF-A0A3P6UIJ7-F1
#
_entry.id   AF-A0A3P6UIJ7-F1
#
_cell.length_a   1.000
_cell.length_b   1.000
_cell.length_c   1.000
_cell.angle_alpha   90.00
_cell.angle_beta   90.00
_cell.angle_gamma   90.00
#
_symmetry.space_group_name_H-M   'P 1'
#
loop_
_entity.id
_entity.type
_entity.pdbx_description
1 polymer ?
#
loop_
_entity_poly.entity_id
_entity_poly.type
_entity_poly.pdbx_seq_one_letter_code
_entity_poly.pdbx_strand_id
1 'polypeptide(L)'
;MVNAVFDGITDGIGIGRPTTSEPDLPAKILHGECLSAADVKLDPDDYMITSTASNMQMAQMGKRPSSEMKNVCEDIADLSNPEEADNFKKEAAEYYKEMKATAERGEPLYGVMQYKNIVV
;
A
#
# COMPACT_ATOMS: atom_id res chain seq x y z
N MET A 1 18.38 -5.79 -7.40
CA MET A 1 18.53 -4.40 -6.91
C MET A 1 19.69 -4.26 -5.94
N VAL A 2 19.85 -5.12 -4.93
CA VAL A 2 20.98 -5.07 -3.97
C VAL A 2 22.36 -5.08 -4.64
N ASN A 3 22.54 -5.86 -5.71
CA ASN A 3 23.80 -5.85 -6.48
C ASN A 3 24.16 -4.47 -7.02
N ALA A 4 23.18 -3.62 -7.39
CA ALA A 4 23.48 -2.27 -7.86
C ALA A 4 24.18 -1.41 -6.79
N VAL A 5 23.97 -1.69 -5.52
CA VAL A 5 24.70 -1.06 -4.42
C VAL A 5 26.11 -1.63 -4.32
N PHE A 6 26.25 -2.95 -4.32
CA PHE A 6 27.57 -3.61 -4.25
C PHE A 6 28.47 -3.29 -5.45
N ASP A 7 27.88 -3.12 -6.62
CA ASP A 7 28.57 -2.79 -7.88
C ASP A 7 28.86 -1.28 -8.00
N GLY A 8 28.49 -0.46 -7.00
CA GLY A 8 28.72 0.99 -7.00
C GLY A 8 27.89 1.77 -8.02
N ILE A 9 26.76 1.22 -8.48
CA ILE A 9 25.84 1.89 -9.43
C ILE A 9 24.92 2.88 -8.72
N THR A 10 24.56 2.62 -7.46
CA THR A 10 23.71 3.49 -6.62
C THR A 10 24.12 3.38 -5.16
N ASP A 11 23.91 4.43 -4.38
CA ASP A 11 24.16 4.43 -2.93
C ASP A 11 23.00 3.84 -2.13
N GLY A 12 21.86 3.57 -2.77
CA GLY A 12 20.67 3.06 -2.09
C GLY A 12 19.55 2.62 -3.02
N ILE A 13 18.51 2.04 -2.41
CA ILE A 13 17.34 1.48 -3.09
C ILE A 13 16.09 2.05 -2.43
N GLY A 14 15.23 2.70 -3.23
CA GLY A 14 13.91 3.13 -2.76
C GLY A 14 12.95 1.95 -2.60
N ILE A 15 12.19 1.93 -1.50
CA ILE A 15 11.21 0.88 -1.17
C ILE A 15 9.79 1.46 -1.00
N GLY A 16 9.39 2.35 -1.91
CA GLY A 16 8.14 3.13 -1.81
C GLY A 16 6.87 2.29 -1.54
N ARG A 17 6.38 1.53 -2.54
CA ARG A 17 5.15 0.72 -2.39
C ARG A 17 5.19 -0.23 -1.18
N PRO A 18 6.27 -1.00 -0.92
CA PRO A 18 6.34 -1.81 0.28
C PRO A 18 6.17 -1.04 1.60
N THR A 19 6.71 0.18 1.70
CA THR A 19 6.59 0.98 2.93
C THR A 19 5.18 1.53 3.19
N THR A 20 4.28 1.52 2.20
CA THR A 20 2.88 1.89 2.45
C THR A 20 2.11 0.79 3.14
N SER A 21 2.42 -0.48 2.86
CA SER A 21 1.85 -1.64 3.56
C SER A 21 2.58 -1.99 4.86
N GLU A 22 3.88 -1.73 4.92
CA GLU A 22 4.75 -2.11 6.04
C GLU A 22 5.73 -0.99 6.38
N PRO A 23 5.31 0.01 7.19
CA PRO A 23 6.11 1.23 7.42
C PRO A 23 7.42 0.99 8.17
N ASP A 24 7.48 -0.08 8.96
CA ASP A 24 8.68 -0.51 9.70
C ASP A 24 9.56 -1.49 8.91
N LEU A 25 9.27 -1.75 7.63
CA LEU A 25 10.10 -2.59 6.76
C LEU A 25 11.60 -2.23 6.80
N PRO A 26 12.01 -0.94 6.77
CA PRO A 26 13.43 -0.60 6.88
C PRO A 26 14.06 -1.10 8.19
N ALA A 27 13.35 -0.96 9.31
CA ALA A 27 13.85 -1.40 10.62
C ALA A 27 13.94 -2.93 10.70
N LYS A 28 12.91 -3.63 10.20
CA LYS A 28 12.89 -5.10 10.12
C LYS A 28 14.04 -5.67 9.29
N ILE A 29 14.37 -5.04 8.15
CA ILE A 29 15.53 -5.43 7.34
C ILE A 29 16.84 -5.23 8.12
N LEU A 30 17.01 -4.07 8.77
CA LEU A 30 18.24 -3.76 9.53
C LEU A 30 18.44 -4.67 10.74
N HIS A 31 17.35 -5.10 11.38
CA HIS A 31 17.39 -6.05 12.50
C HIS A 31 17.50 -7.52 12.04
N GLY A 32 17.38 -7.80 10.75
CA GLY A 32 17.35 -9.17 10.22
C GLY A 32 16.05 -9.93 10.51
N GLU A 33 14.97 -9.22 10.82
CA GLU A 33 13.63 -9.78 11.06
C GLU A 33 12.94 -10.21 9.76
N CYS A 34 13.27 -9.54 8.64
CA CYS A 34 12.81 -9.92 7.31
C CYS A 34 13.91 -9.75 6.26
N LEU A 35 13.77 -10.49 5.15
CA LEU A 35 14.71 -10.47 4.02
C LEU A 35 14.16 -9.77 2.77
N SER A 36 12.86 -9.48 2.75
CA SER A 36 12.16 -8.92 1.59
C SER A 36 10.83 -8.29 2.00
N ALA A 37 10.30 -7.44 1.13
CA ALA A 37 8.92 -6.98 1.19
C ALA A 37 7.92 -8.14 0.98
N ALA A 38 6.68 -7.95 1.42
CA ALA A 38 5.58 -8.87 1.14
C ALA A 38 5.26 -8.94 -0.37
N ASP A 39 4.86 -10.14 -0.82
CA ASP A 39 4.49 -10.39 -2.23
C ASP A 39 3.03 -10.00 -2.49
N VAL A 40 2.81 -8.71 -2.72
CA VAL A 40 1.50 -8.12 -2.98
C VAL A 40 0.86 -8.73 -4.24
N LYS A 41 -0.41 -9.15 -4.14
CA LYS A 41 -1.17 -9.84 -5.20
C LYS A 41 -1.91 -8.88 -6.14
N LEU A 42 -1.28 -7.74 -6.43
CA LEU A 42 -1.70 -6.79 -7.46
C LEU A 42 -0.70 -6.81 -8.61
N ASP A 43 -1.15 -6.47 -9.81
CA ASP A 43 -0.24 -6.32 -10.96
C ASP A 43 0.73 -5.15 -10.69
N PRO A 44 2.05 -5.38 -10.61
CA PRO A 44 3.01 -4.33 -10.34
C PRO A 44 3.15 -3.30 -11.48
N ASP A 45 2.70 -3.63 -12.69
CA ASP A 45 2.75 -2.75 -13.86
C ASP A 45 1.46 -1.93 -14.04
N ASP A 46 0.38 -2.29 -13.34
CA ASP A 46 -0.82 -1.46 -13.25
C ASP A 46 -0.58 -0.32 -12.25
N TYR A 47 -0.17 0.82 -12.79
CA TYR A 47 0.08 2.03 -12.01
C TYR A 47 -1.18 2.52 -11.28
N MET A 48 -2.35 2.43 -11.90
CA MET A 48 -3.60 2.97 -11.33
C MET A 48 -3.98 2.21 -10.07
N ILE A 49 -3.95 0.87 -10.11
CA ILE A 49 -4.31 0.06 -8.95
C ILE A 49 -3.26 0.13 -7.84
N THR A 50 -1.97 0.12 -8.20
CA THR A 50 -0.89 0.16 -7.21
C THR A 50 -0.77 1.52 -6.53
N SER A 51 -1.03 2.62 -7.26
CA SER A 51 -1.12 3.98 -6.70
C SER A 51 -2.32 4.13 -5.76
N THR A 52 -3.48 3.61 -6.17
CA THR A 52 -4.70 3.61 -5.34
C THR A 52 -4.49 2.80 -4.05
N ALA A 53 -3.87 1.63 -4.14
CA ALA A 53 -3.50 0.82 -2.97
C ALA A 53 -2.56 1.56 -2.02
N SER A 54 -1.51 2.20 -2.55
CA SER A 54 -0.53 2.95 -1.77
C SER A 54 -1.19 4.12 -1.01
N ASN A 55 -2.05 4.90 -1.68
CA ASN A 55 -2.78 6.01 -1.07
C ASN A 55 -3.73 5.53 0.02
N MET A 56 -4.45 4.43 -0.24
CA MET A 56 -5.37 3.83 0.71
C MET A 56 -4.63 3.34 1.97
N GLN A 57 -3.51 2.63 1.82
CA GLN A 57 -2.73 2.12 2.95
C GLN A 57 -2.10 3.25 3.77
N MET A 58 -1.57 4.31 3.12
CA MET A 58 -1.10 5.50 3.84
C MET A 58 -2.23 6.19 4.62
N ALA A 59 -3.45 6.23 4.07
CA ALA A 59 -4.60 6.77 4.78
C ALA A 59 -5.01 5.89 5.97
N GLN A 60 -4.93 4.56 5.83
CA GLN A 60 -5.18 3.61 6.93
C GLN A 60 -4.18 3.79 8.07
N MET A 61 -2.90 3.94 7.75
CA MET A 61 -1.83 4.24 8.72
C MET A 61 -2.14 5.50 9.53
N GLY A 62 -2.78 6.50 8.93
CA GLY A 62 -3.16 7.76 9.57
C GLY A 62 -4.47 7.74 10.36
N LYS A 63 -5.19 6.61 10.46
CA LYS A 63 -6.55 6.58 11.05
C LYS A 63 -6.58 6.81 12.56
N ARG A 64 -5.54 6.40 13.30
CA ARG A 64 -5.47 6.57 14.76
C ARG A 64 -4.05 6.88 15.24
N PRO A 65 -3.88 7.44 16.45
CA PRO A 65 -2.56 7.74 17.00
C PRO A 65 -1.72 6.47 17.20
N SER A 66 -0.41 6.55 16.94
CA SER A 66 0.51 5.43 17.16
C SER A 66 0.57 4.96 18.62
N SER A 67 0.23 5.82 19.58
CA SER A 67 0.15 5.47 21.01
C SER A 67 -0.97 4.48 21.35
N GLU A 68 -1.95 4.32 20.47
CA GLU A 68 -3.08 3.40 20.64
C GLU A 68 -2.90 2.08 19.88
N MET A 69 -1.84 1.96 19.09
CA MET A 69 -1.53 0.78 18.27
C MET A 69 -0.52 -0.13 19.00
N LYS A 70 -0.62 -1.44 18.76
CA LYS A 70 0.36 -2.46 19.17
C LYS A 70 1.63 -2.38 18.32
N ASN A 71 1.49 -2.05 17.04
CA ASN A 71 2.58 -1.81 16.10
C ASN A 71 2.14 -0.86 14.97
N VAL A 72 3.10 -0.33 14.21
CA VAL A 72 2.83 0.68 13.17
C VAL A 72 2.15 0.14 11.90
N CYS A 73 2.03 -1.17 11.76
CA CYS A 73 1.33 -1.81 10.64
C CYS A 73 -0.13 -2.14 10.96
N GLU A 74 -0.58 -1.92 12.19
CA GLU A 74 -1.94 -2.26 12.60
C GLU A 74 -2.97 -1.49 11.75
N ASP A 75 -4.05 -2.17 11.38
CA ASP A 75 -5.14 -1.68 10.51
C ASP A 75 -4.78 -1.41 9.03
N ILE A 76 -3.52 -1.60 8.62
CA ILE A 76 -3.13 -1.48 7.20
C ILE A 76 -3.46 -2.77 6.47
N ALA A 77 -4.15 -2.68 5.33
CA ALA A 77 -4.56 -3.83 4.53
C ALA A 77 -3.34 -4.61 3.99
N ASP A 78 -3.31 -5.92 4.26
CA ASP A 78 -2.30 -6.84 3.72
C ASP A 78 -2.75 -7.40 2.37
N LEU A 79 -2.33 -6.72 1.31
CA LEU A 79 -2.63 -7.13 -0.07
C LEU A 79 -1.73 -8.27 -0.57
N SER A 80 -0.86 -8.86 0.28
CA SER A 80 -0.22 -10.14 -0.01
C SER A 80 -1.15 -11.32 0.23
N ASN A 81 -2.21 -11.12 1.03
CA ASN A 81 -3.30 -12.07 1.15
C ASN A 81 -4.18 -12.05 -0.13
N PRO A 82 -4.34 -13.19 -0.83
CA PRO A 82 -5.12 -13.24 -2.08
C PRO A 82 -6.58 -12.83 -1.93
N GLU A 83 -7.24 -13.16 -0.81
CA GLU A 83 -8.64 -12.81 -0.57
C GLU A 83 -8.82 -11.30 -0.37
N GLU A 84 -7.94 -10.69 0.44
CA GLU A 84 -7.89 -9.25 0.65
C GLU A 84 -7.64 -8.51 -0.67
N ALA A 85 -6.66 -8.96 -1.46
CA ALA A 85 -6.31 -8.37 -2.75
C ALA A 85 -7.45 -8.50 -3.78
N ASP A 86 -8.13 -9.64 -3.82
CA ASP A 86 -9.30 -9.84 -4.68
C ASP A 86 -10.48 -8.95 -4.28
N ASN A 87 -10.71 -8.77 -2.98
CA ASN A 87 -11.72 -7.85 -2.48
C ASN A 87 -11.36 -6.39 -2.81
N PHE A 88 -10.10 -6.00 -2.58
CA PHE A 88 -9.61 -4.68 -2.92
C PHE A 88 -9.79 -4.35 -4.40
N LYS A 89 -9.48 -5.28 -5.32
CA LYS A 89 -9.72 -5.11 -6.77
C LYS A 89 -11.17 -4.81 -7.11
N LYS A 90 -12.13 -5.48 -6.45
CA LYS A 90 -13.57 -5.27 -6.66
C LYS A 90 -14.00 -3.89 -6.18
N GLU A 91 -13.62 -3.54 -4.97
CA GLU A 91 -13.93 -2.23 -4.36
C GLU A 91 -13.28 -1.09 -5.15
N ALA A 92 -12.05 -1.27 -5.63
CA ALA A 92 -11.36 -0.28 -6.46
C ALA A 92 -12.08 -0.05 -7.79
N ALA A 93 -12.63 -1.11 -8.40
CA ALA A 93 -13.41 -0.98 -9.63
C ALA A 93 -14.69 -0.13 -9.44
N GLU A 94 -15.38 -0.27 -8.31
CA GLU A 94 -16.53 0.57 -7.97
C GLU A 94 -16.09 2.01 -7.67
N TYR A 95 -15.02 2.20 -6.89
CA TYR A 95 -14.43 3.50 -6.62
C TYR A 95 -14.08 4.26 -7.92
N TYR A 96 -13.51 3.59 -8.93
CA TYR A 96 -13.21 4.24 -10.21
C TYR A 96 -14.47 4.65 -10.99
N LYS A 97 -15.57 3.90 -10.89
CA LYS A 97 -16.85 4.29 -11.50
C LYS A 97 -17.42 5.52 -10.82
N GLU A 98 -17.40 5.56 -9.49
CA GLU A 98 -17.85 6.70 -8.70
C GLU A 98 -17.00 7.95 -8.96
N MET A 99 -15.69 7.78 -9.02
CA MET A 99 -14.74 8.85 -9.35
C MET A 99 -15.05 9.42 -10.73
N LYS A 100 -15.28 8.57 -11.75
CA LYS A 100 -15.67 9.01 -13.08
C LYS A 100 -16.99 9.78 -13.08
N ALA A 101 -18.02 9.24 -12.44
CA ALA A 101 -19.33 9.90 -12.36
C ALA A 101 -19.27 11.25 -11.65
N THR A 102 -18.44 11.37 -10.61
CA THR A 102 -18.24 12.62 -9.85
C THR A 102 -17.50 13.67 -10.69
N ALA A 103 -16.49 13.24 -11.46
CA ALA A 103 -15.80 14.11 -12.40
C ALA A 103 -16.74 14.62 -13.51
N GLU A 104 -17.64 13.77 -14.03
CA GLU A 104 -18.65 14.16 -15.03
C GLU A 104 -19.66 15.18 -14.51
N ARG A 105 -19.94 15.19 -13.19
CA ARG A 105 -20.75 16.22 -12.53
C ARG A 105 -19.98 17.51 -12.25
N GLY A 106 -18.65 17.54 -12.48
CA GLY A 106 -17.79 18.68 -12.15
C GLY A 106 -17.55 18.86 -10.66
N GLU A 107 -17.71 17.80 -9.86
CA GLU A 107 -17.53 17.82 -8.42
C GLU A 107 -16.07 17.47 -8.02
N PRO A 108 -15.56 17.99 -6.89
CA PRO A 108 -14.24 17.61 -6.39
C PRO A 108 -14.15 16.11 -6.06
N LEU A 109 -13.06 15.47 -6.48
CA LEU A 109 -12.77 14.08 -6.16
C LEU A 109 -12.06 13.96 -4.82
N TYR A 110 -12.62 13.16 -3.92
CA TYR A 110 -11.90 12.71 -2.74
C TYR A 110 -10.93 11.60 -3.18
N GLY A 111 -9.67 11.96 -3.44
CA GLY A 111 -8.68 11.11 -4.12
C GLY A 111 -8.16 9.90 -3.34
N VAL A 112 -8.69 9.64 -2.14
CA VAL A 112 -8.33 8.50 -1.30
C VAL A 112 -9.52 7.55 -1.19
N MET A 113 -9.36 6.34 -1.71
CA MET A 113 -10.35 5.29 -1.58
C MET A 113 -10.49 4.86 -0.11
N GLN A 114 -11.71 4.91 0.41
CA GLN A 114 -12.01 4.39 1.74
C GLN A 114 -12.25 2.88 1.63
N TYR A 115 -11.34 2.10 2.21
CA TYR A 115 -11.39 0.64 2.17
C TYR A 115 -11.43 0.07 3.60
N LYS A 116 -12.21 -1.00 3.75
CA LYS A 116 -12.34 -1.77 4.98
C LYS A 116 -11.76 -3.16 4.75
N ASN A 117 -10.76 -3.50 5.56
CA ASN A 117 -10.09 -4.78 5.47
C ASN A 117 -11.06 -5.92 5.77
N ILE A 118 -10.90 -7.04 5.07
CA ILE A 118 -11.71 -8.25 5.31
C ILE A 118 -10.92 -9.32 6.08
N VAL A 119 -9.58 -9.22 6.07
CA VAL A 119 -8.67 -9.99 6.90
C VAL A 119 -8.15 -9.10 8.05
N VAL A 120 -8.16 -9.64 9.29
CA VAL A 120 -7.73 -8.95 10.53
C VAL A 120 -6.65 -9.77 11.22
#